data_AF-A0A0P5V1K2-F1
#
_entry.id   AF-A0A0P5V1K2-F1
#
_cell.length_a   1.000
_cell.length_b   1.000
_cell.length_c   1.000
_cell.angle_alpha   90.00
_cell.angle_beta   90.00
_cell.angle_gamma   90.00
#
_symmetry.space_group_name_H-M   'P 1'
#
loop_
_entity.id
_entity.type
_entity.pdbx_description
1 polymer ?
#
loop_
_entity_poly.entity_id
_entity_poly.type
_entity_poly.pdbx_seq_one_letter_code
_entity_poly.pdbx_strand_id
1 'polypeptide(L)'
;MGGTFMSLPEDYRDYFIRNLHDALSGHTSNDVTQAVEYSERSLTKCIGITIETRPDYCLKRHQSDMLKYGCTRLEIGVQSVYEDIARDTNRGHTVKAVCESFHLGKDSGFKIVSHMMPDLPNVGLERDIDQFIEFFENPLFRADGLKIYPTLVIRGTGLYELWKTGRYRSYHPNVLVDLVAKILALVPPWTRIYRVQRDIPMPLVSSGVENGNLRELALARMVEFGIDCRDVRTREVGIQEVHHKVRPYEVELIRRDYVANGGWETFLSYEDPERDILIGLLRLRKCSSQAFRPELQGGVSIVRELHVYGSVVPVSGRDPRKFQHQGFGTLLMEEAARIAKEEHKSFKIAVISGVGTRNYYRKLGYQLEGPYMTKLLN
;
A
#
# COMPACT_ATOMS: atom_id res chain seq x y z
N MET A 1 -12.47 5.76 -5.72
CA MET A 1 -11.48 5.54 -6.81
C MET A 1 -11.62 6.68 -7.80
N GLY A 2 -10.53 7.09 -8.48
CA GLY A 2 -10.59 8.11 -9.54
C GLY A 2 -9.38 9.05 -9.60
N GLY A 3 -8.52 9.09 -8.57
CA GLY A 3 -7.27 9.86 -8.58
C GLY A 3 -7.41 11.38 -8.45
N THR A 4 -8.63 11.92 -8.48
CA THR A 4 -8.93 13.37 -8.42
C THR A 4 -9.83 13.75 -7.25
N PHE A 5 -10.12 12.83 -6.32
CA PHE A 5 -11.02 13.10 -5.20
C PHE A 5 -10.62 14.36 -4.40
N MET A 6 -9.31 14.56 -4.21
CA MET A 6 -8.77 15.69 -3.45
C MET A 6 -8.77 17.02 -4.21
N SER A 7 -9.05 17.02 -5.51
CA SER A 7 -9.25 18.25 -6.27
C SER A 7 -10.71 18.74 -6.23
N LEU A 8 -11.62 17.95 -5.65
CA LEU A 8 -13.03 18.30 -5.55
C LEU A 8 -13.28 19.31 -4.41
N PRO A 9 -14.36 20.11 -4.49
CA PRO A 9 -14.79 21.01 -3.43
C PRO A 9 -14.90 20.34 -2.06
N GLU A 10 -14.60 21.09 -0.99
CA GLU A 10 -14.51 20.52 0.37
C GLU A 10 -15.86 19.99 0.88
N ASP A 11 -16.95 20.67 0.55
CA ASP A 11 -18.33 20.28 0.85
C ASP A 11 -18.69 18.95 0.20
N TYR A 12 -18.29 18.72 -1.05
CA TYR A 12 -18.47 17.43 -1.71
C TYR A 12 -17.64 16.34 -1.03
N ARG A 13 -16.38 16.62 -0.69
CA ARG A 13 -15.50 15.65 -0.02
C ARG A 13 -16.04 15.26 1.36
N ASP A 14 -16.50 16.23 2.14
CA ASP A 14 -17.16 16.01 3.42
C ASP A 14 -18.40 15.14 3.24
N TYR A 15 -19.34 15.57 2.38
CA TYR A 15 -20.57 14.82 2.08
C TYR A 15 -20.27 13.37 1.69
N PHE A 16 -19.31 13.17 0.78
CA PHE A 16 -18.97 11.84 0.28
C PHE A 16 -18.44 10.92 1.40
N ILE A 17 -17.48 11.40 2.20
CA ILE A 17 -16.86 10.59 3.26
C ILE A 17 -17.83 10.36 4.42
N ARG A 18 -18.60 11.38 4.79
CA ARG A 18 -19.63 11.30 5.83
C ARG A 18 -20.64 10.19 5.52
N ASN A 19 -21.17 10.18 4.29
CA ASN A 19 -22.12 9.15 3.86
C ASN A 19 -21.51 7.74 3.83
N LEU A 20 -20.20 7.60 3.56
CA LEU A 20 -19.53 6.29 3.67
C LEU A 20 -19.51 5.77 5.10
N HIS A 21 -19.21 6.63 6.07
CA HIS A 21 -19.24 6.26 7.49
C HIS A 21 -20.65 5.99 8.00
N ASP A 22 -21.61 6.83 7.59
CA ASP A 22 -23.03 6.72 7.94
C ASP A 22 -23.66 5.44 7.38
N ALA A 23 -23.31 5.04 6.15
CA ALA A 23 -23.77 3.77 5.58
C ALA A 23 -23.34 2.55 6.39
N LEU A 24 -22.20 2.62 7.09
CA LEU A 24 -21.71 1.54 7.96
C LEU A 24 -22.25 1.65 9.39
N SER A 25 -22.49 2.86 9.89
CA SER A 25 -22.96 3.09 11.26
C SER A 25 -24.48 3.03 11.41
N GLY A 26 -25.22 3.29 10.33
CA GLY A 26 -26.66 3.51 10.34
C GLY A 26 -27.07 4.86 10.94
N HIS A 27 -26.10 5.74 11.26
CA HIS A 27 -26.37 7.09 11.74
C HIS A 27 -26.51 8.08 10.57
N THR A 28 -27.07 9.26 10.83
CA THR A 28 -27.11 10.38 9.89
C THR A 28 -26.36 11.55 10.51
N SER A 29 -25.19 11.84 9.98
CA SER A 29 -24.28 12.84 10.53
C SER A 29 -24.40 14.20 9.81
N ASN A 30 -24.02 15.28 10.48
CA ASN A 30 -23.96 16.62 9.92
C ASN A 30 -22.64 16.91 9.21
N ASP A 31 -21.55 16.32 9.67
CA ASP A 31 -20.20 16.47 9.09
C ASP A 31 -19.39 15.18 9.26
N VAL A 32 -18.23 15.12 8.60
CA VAL A 32 -17.35 13.95 8.67
C VAL A 32 -16.81 13.65 10.07
N THR A 33 -16.65 14.66 10.92
CA THR A 33 -16.11 14.48 12.27
C THR A 33 -17.09 13.66 13.10
N GLN A 34 -18.36 14.06 13.08
CA GLN A 34 -19.44 13.33 13.73
C GLN A 34 -19.55 11.90 13.16
N ALA A 35 -19.50 11.74 11.83
CA ALA A 35 -19.62 10.42 11.22
C ALA A 35 -18.49 9.46 11.63
N VAL A 36 -17.27 9.96 11.76
CA VAL A 36 -16.12 9.18 12.25
C VAL A 36 -16.34 8.73 13.70
N GLU A 37 -16.83 9.61 14.58
CA GLU A 37 -17.12 9.28 15.98
C GLU A 37 -18.16 8.17 16.13
N TYR A 38 -19.25 8.22 15.35
CA TYR A 38 -20.28 7.18 15.37
C TYR A 38 -19.82 5.89 14.68
N SER A 39 -19.07 6.00 13.58
CA SER A 39 -18.52 4.84 12.86
C SER A 39 -17.60 4.01 13.74
N GLU A 40 -16.87 4.64 14.66
CA GLU A 40 -16.03 3.94 15.63
C GLU A 40 -16.82 3.00 16.56
N ARG A 41 -18.09 3.33 16.84
CA ARG A 41 -19.00 2.54 17.69
C ARG A 41 -19.82 1.52 16.91
N SER A 42 -19.89 1.64 15.58
CA SER A 42 -20.69 0.73 14.71
C SER A 42 -20.34 -0.74 14.89
N LEU A 43 -21.29 -1.65 14.72
CA LEU A 43 -20.99 -3.08 14.63
C LEU A 43 -20.20 -3.42 13.36
N THR A 44 -20.51 -2.77 12.23
CA THR A 44 -19.79 -2.92 10.96
C THR A 44 -18.65 -1.90 10.91
N LYS A 45 -17.41 -2.39 11.02
CA LYS A 45 -16.22 -1.55 11.22
C LYS A 45 -15.56 -1.14 9.92
N CYS A 46 -15.34 0.16 9.72
CA CYS A 46 -14.41 0.66 8.72
C CYS A 46 -12.96 0.50 9.21
N ILE A 47 -12.28 -0.55 8.77
CA ILE A 47 -10.91 -0.87 9.22
C ILE A 47 -9.82 -0.10 8.45
N GLY A 48 -10.18 0.62 7.39
CA GLY A 48 -9.26 1.47 6.64
C GLY A 48 -9.91 2.07 5.41
N ILE A 49 -9.58 3.33 5.13
CA ILE A 49 -9.94 4.03 3.90
C ILE A 49 -8.68 4.19 3.04
N THR A 50 -8.84 3.97 1.74
CA THR A 50 -7.81 4.19 0.72
C THR A 50 -8.23 5.31 -0.20
N ILE A 51 -7.39 6.34 -0.32
CA ILE A 51 -7.64 7.47 -1.23
C ILE A 51 -6.59 7.45 -2.33
N GLU A 52 -7.05 7.38 -3.57
CA GLU A 52 -6.22 7.55 -4.76
C GLU A 52 -6.11 9.04 -5.08
N THR A 53 -4.89 9.54 -5.27
CA THR A 53 -4.66 10.94 -5.61
C THR A 53 -3.47 11.10 -6.57
N ARG A 54 -3.32 12.31 -7.10
CA ARG A 54 -2.10 12.73 -7.77
C ARG A 54 -1.12 13.36 -6.77
N PRO A 55 0.19 13.33 -7.03
CA PRO A 55 1.19 13.92 -6.13
C PRO A 55 0.94 15.40 -5.80
N ASP A 56 0.49 16.18 -6.77
CA ASP A 56 0.16 17.61 -6.64
C ASP A 56 -1.06 17.88 -5.74
N TYR A 57 -1.93 16.89 -5.54
CA TYR A 57 -3.03 16.91 -4.57
C TYR A 57 -2.73 16.07 -3.31
N CYS A 58 -1.45 16.00 -2.93
CA CYS A 58 -0.97 15.25 -1.75
C CYS A 58 -0.09 16.10 -0.82
N LEU A 59 -0.30 17.42 -0.82
CA LEU A 59 0.36 18.39 0.07
C LEU A 59 -0.11 18.28 1.54
N LYS A 60 0.56 18.97 2.46
CA LYS A 60 0.29 18.95 3.92
C LYS A 60 -1.18 19.18 4.30
N ARG A 61 -1.85 20.14 3.65
CA ARG A 61 -3.30 20.41 3.83
C ARG A 61 -4.12 19.19 3.44
N HIS A 62 -3.91 18.66 2.24
CA HIS A 62 -4.64 17.50 1.71
C HIS A 62 -4.46 16.27 2.61
N GLN A 63 -3.23 15.99 3.06
CA GLN A 63 -2.97 14.87 3.96
C GLN A 63 -3.65 15.06 5.33
N SER A 64 -3.75 16.29 5.83
CA SER A 64 -4.49 16.57 7.07
C SER A 64 -5.99 16.31 6.91
N ASP A 65 -6.57 16.65 5.76
CA ASP A 65 -7.97 16.31 5.46
C ASP A 65 -8.16 14.79 5.38
N MET A 66 -7.27 14.09 4.68
CA MET A 66 -7.32 12.63 4.57
C MET A 66 -7.24 11.94 5.94
N LEU A 67 -6.40 12.44 6.86
CA LEU A 67 -6.34 11.93 8.24
C LEU A 67 -7.68 12.13 8.97
N LYS A 68 -8.31 13.31 8.81
CA LYS A 68 -9.65 13.58 9.39
C LYS A 68 -10.71 12.63 8.84
N TYR A 69 -10.61 12.28 7.56
CA TYR A 69 -11.50 11.31 6.90
C TYR A 69 -11.29 9.87 7.37
N GLY A 70 -10.31 9.57 8.23
CA GLY A 70 -9.98 8.20 8.63
C GLY A 70 -9.21 7.41 7.57
N CYS A 71 -8.57 8.10 6.62
CA CYS A 71 -7.69 7.47 5.63
C CYS A 71 -6.47 6.85 6.29
N THR A 72 -6.08 5.66 5.81
CA THR A 72 -4.92 4.90 6.31
C THR A 72 -3.92 4.58 5.19
N ARG A 73 -4.36 4.65 3.93
CA ARG A 73 -3.55 4.32 2.76
C ARG A 73 -3.75 5.32 1.64
N LEU A 74 -2.64 5.81 1.08
CA LEU A 74 -2.63 6.66 -0.09
C LEU A 74 -2.18 5.84 -1.29
N GLU A 75 -2.87 6.00 -2.42
CA GLU A 75 -2.36 5.51 -3.69
C GLU A 75 -2.01 6.67 -4.61
N ILE A 76 -0.75 6.67 -5.05
CA ILE A 76 -0.18 7.76 -5.84
C ILE A 76 0.10 7.27 -7.25
N GLY A 77 -0.45 8.01 -8.22
CA GLY A 77 -0.30 7.67 -9.63
C GLY A 77 1.04 8.10 -10.23
N VAL A 78 2.15 7.45 -9.85
CA VAL A 78 3.53 7.72 -10.32
C VAL A 78 3.71 7.46 -11.82
N GLN A 79 3.28 6.28 -12.26
CA GLN A 79 3.41 5.72 -13.61
C GLN A 79 4.85 5.44 -14.08
N SER A 80 5.75 6.42 -13.97
CA SER A 80 7.17 6.27 -14.31
C SER A 80 8.07 7.05 -13.34
N VAL A 81 9.31 6.59 -13.18
CA VAL A 81 10.36 7.28 -12.40
C VAL A 81 11.12 8.32 -13.24
N TYR A 82 10.84 8.42 -14.54
CA TYR A 82 11.55 9.33 -15.42
C TYR A 82 10.78 10.63 -15.71
N GLU A 83 11.46 11.77 -15.58
CA GLU A 83 10.87 13.10 -15.83
C GLU A 83 10.55 13.36 -17.31
N ASP A 84 11.34 12.80 -18.24
CA ASP A 84 11.06 12.87 -19.68
C ASP A 84 9.72 12.22 -20.01
N ILE A 85 9.47 11.03 -19.46
CA ILE A 85 8.22 10.30 -19.66
C ILE A 85 7.02 11.02 -19.03
N ALA A 86 7.17 11.58 -17.83
CA ALA A 86 6.13 12.38 -17.19
C ALA A 86 5.74 13.61 -18.02
N ARG A 87 6.73 14.28 -18.63
CA ARG A 87 6.52 15.42 -19.52
C ARG A 87 5.89 15.01 -20.85
N ASP A 88 6.45 14.01 -21.52
CA ASP A 88 6.04 13.59 -22.86
C ASP A 88 4.62 13.01 -22.87
N THR A 89 4.20 12.38 -21.76
CA THR A 89 2.83 11.88 -21.58
C THR A 89 1.85 12.92 -21.01
N ASN A 90 2.28 14.17 -20.85
CA ASN A 90 1.52 15.27 -20.25
C ASN A 90 0.84 14.86 -18.93
N ARG A 91 1.62 14.27 -18.03
CA ARG A 91 1.11 13.65 -16.81
C ARG A 91 0.56 14.64 -15.78
N GLY A 92 1.04 15.88 -15.82
CA GLY A 92 0.62 16.97 -14.94
C GLY A 92 1.29 17.00 -13.57
N HIS A 93 2.34 16.22 -13.35
CA HIS A 93 3.20 16.27 -12.16
C HIS A 93 4.63 15.87 -12.51
N THR A 94 5.58 16.19 -11.62
CA THR A 94 6.99 15.78 -11.72
C THR A 94 7.27 14.58 -10.82
N VAL A 95 8.35 13.85 -11.12
CA VAL A 95 8.88 12.77 -10.26
C VAL A 95 9.32 13.34 -8.92
N LYS A 96 9.88 14.56 -8.89
CA LYS A 96 10.16 15.26 -7.63
C LYS A 96 8.92 15.40 -6.73
N ALA A 97 7.78 15.80 -7.28
CA ALA A 97 6.54 15.93 -6.52
C ALA A 97 6.05 14.57 -5.97
N VAL A 98 6.28 13.48 -6.71
CA VAL A 98 6.03 12.11 -6.22
C VAL A 98 6.86 11.84 -4.97
N CYS A 99 8.18 12.04 -5.04
CA CYS A 99 9.09 11.76 -3.92
C CYS A 99 8.77 12.60 -2.67
N GLU A 100 8.39 13.87 -2.86
CA GLU A 100 7.94 14.75 -1.77
C GLU A 100 6.62 14.26 -1.16
N SER A 101 5.65 13.83 -1.98
CA SER A 101 4.39 13.28 -1.50
C SER A 101 4.59 11.98 -0.69
N PHE A 102 5.54 11.14 -1.08
CA PHE A 102 5.89 9.91 -0.37
C PHE A 102 6.51 10.23 0.99
N HIS A 103 7.43 11.18 1.03
CA HIS A 103 8.04 11.63 2.29
C HIS A 103 6.97 12.10 3.25
N LEU A 104 6.16 13.08 2.85
CA LEU A 104 5.10 13.64 3.70
C LEU A 104 4.11 12.55 4.14
N GLY A 105 3.73 11.66 3.23
CA GLY A 105 2.81 10.56 3.52
C GLY A 105 3.36 9.57 4.54
N LYS A 106 4.62 9.13 4.37
CA LYS A 106 5.29 8.23 5.31
C LYS A 106 5.49 8.86 6.68
N ASP A 107 5.90 10.13 6.74
CA ASP A 107 6.05 10.86 7.99
C ASP A 107 4.71 11.21 8.67
N SER A 108 3.60 11.14 7.94
CA SER A 108 2.24 11.21 8.49
C SER A 108 1.66 9.84 8.85
N GLY A 109 2.43 8.77 8.66
CA GLY A 109 2.06 7.41 9.00
C GLY A 109 1.41 6.61 7.87
N PHE A 110 0.94 7.24 6.79
CA PHE A 110 0.18 6.54 5.75
C PHE A 110 0.96 5.38 5.13
N LYS A 111 0.24 4.31 4.80
CA LYS A 111 0.73 3.32 3.83
C LYS A 111 0.73 3.92 2.43
N ILE A 112 1.84 3.81 1.71
CA ILE A 112 2.01 4.35 0.36
C ILE A 112 1.96 3.21 -0.65
N VAL A 113 1.03 3.30 -1.59
CA VAL A 113 0.93 2.42 -2.75
C VAL A 113 1.16 3.23 -4.02
N SER A 114 1.96 2.71 -4.93
CA SER A 114 2.23 3.39 -6.20
C SER A 114 1.53 2.67 -7.34
N HIS A 115 1.03 3.44 -8.32
CA HIS A 115 0.65 2.88 -9.62
C HIS A 115 1.84 3.07 -10.55
N MET A 116 2.33 1.99 -11.14
CA MET A 116 3.43 2.01 -12.10
C MET A 116 2.96 1.37 -13.40
N MET A 117 3.37 1.94 -14.53
CA MET A 117 2.95 1.52 -15.85
C MET A 117 4.17 1.17 -16.71
N PRO A 118 4.42 -0.12 -16.99
CA PRO A 118 5.34 -0.50 -18.05
C PRO A 118 4.72 -0.24 -19.44
N ASP A 119 5.55 -0.31 -20.49
CA ASP A 119 5.14 -0.14 -21.89
C ASP A 119 4.58 1.26 -22.21
N LEU A 120 5.04 2.28 -21.49
CA LEU A 120 4.70 3.68 -21.79
C LEU A 120 5.40 4.14 -23.09
N PRO A 121 4.83 5.11 -23.83
CA PRO A 121 5.52 5.70 -24.99
C PRO A 121 6.93 6.17 -24.64
N ASN A 122 7.87 5.94 -25.55
CA ASN A 122 9.29 6.31 -25.41
C ASN A 122 10.06 5.57 -24.29
N VAL A 123 9.48 4.52 -23.71
CA VAL A 123 10.15 3.59 -22.78
C VAL A 123 10.31 2.24 -23.45
N GLY A 124 11.54 1.74 -23.55
CA GLY A 124 11.84 0.40 -24.03
C GLY A 124 11.97 -0.61 -22.87
N LEU A 125 12.07 -1.91 -23.20
CA LEU A 125 12.10 -2.99 -22.21
C LEU A 125 13.20 -2.86 -21.16
N GLU A 126 14.40 -2.46 -21.57
CA GLU A 126 15.53 -2.24 -20.66
C GLU A 126 15.24 -1.11 -19.68
N ARG A 127 14.75 0.04 -20.21
CA ARG A 127 14.34 1.18 -19.38
C ARG A 127 13.20 0.84 -18.41
N ASP A 128 12.29 -0.05 -18.80
CA ASP A 128 11.23 -0.53 -17.91
C ASP A 128 11.82 -1.34 -16.75
N ILE A 129 12.77 -2.25 -17.00
CA ILE A 129 13.46 -3.01 -15.94
C ILE A 129 14.21 -2.05 -15.01
N ASP A 130 15.03 -1.15 -15.56
CA ASP A 130 15.80 -0.17 -14.79
C ASP A 130 14.89 0.72 -13.94
N GLN A 131 13.72 1.09 -14.46
CA GLN A 131 12.71 1.85 -13.73
C GLN A 131 12.23 1.12 -12.47
N PHE A 132 12.03 -0.20 -12.53
CA PHE A 132 11.61 -0.97 -11.36
C PHE A 132 12.76 -1.24 -10.39
N ILE A 133 13.98 -1.45 -10.89
CA ILE A 133 15.19 -1.52 -10.05
C ILE A 133 15.31 -0.21 -9.26
N GLU A 134 15.28 0.93 -9.93
CA GLU A 134 15.34 2.24 -9.28
C GLU A 134 14.20 2.40 -8.26
N PHE A 135 12.96 2.05 -8.63
CA PHE A 135 11.80 2.19 -7.74
C PHE A 135 11.95 1.42 -6.41
N PHE A 136 12.59 0.25 -6.42
CA PHE A 136 12.81 -0.56 -5.22
C PHE A 136 14.10 -0.22 -4.48
N GLU A 137 15.17 0.13 -5.19
CA GLU A 137 16.48 0.39 -4.60
C GLU A 137 16.64 1.83 -4.10
N ASN A 138 16.12 2.82 -4.86
CA ASN A 138 16.26 4.24 -4.53
C ASN A 138 15.39 4.58 -3.30
N PRO A 139 15.98 5.11 -2.21
CA PRO A 139 15.25 5.43 -0.99
C PRO A 139 14.17 6.50 -1.16
N LEU A 140 14.17 7.27 -2.25
CA LEU A 140 13.13 8.26 -2.54
C LEU A 140 11.77 7.62 -2.91
N PHE A 141 11.74 6.36 -3.31
CA PHE A 141 10.51 5.64 -3.68
C PHE A 141 10.10 4.63 -2.60
N ARG A 142 10.66 3.41 -2.65
CA ARG A 142 10.44 2.31 -1.68
C ARG A 142 9.03 2.27 -1.10
N ALA A 143 8.02 2.14 -1.96
CA ALA A 143 6.62 2.12 -1.56
C ALA A 143 6.26 0.80 -0.85
N ASP A 144 5.23 0.82 -0.01
CA ASP A 144 4.75 -0.36 0.72
C ASP A 144 3.98 -1.33 -0.17
N GLY A 145 3.50 -0.83 -1.31
CA GLY A 145 2.81 -1.64 -2.29
C GLY A 145 2.80 -1.04 -3.68
N LEU A 146 2.45 -1.89 -4.63
CA LEU A 146 2.49 -1.55 -6.03
C LEU A 146 1.24 -2.11 -6.75
N LYS A 147 0.76 -1.33 -7.70
CA LYS A 147 -0.19 -1.75 -8.73
C LYS A 147 0.51 -1.60 -10.07
N ILE A 148 0.81 -2.75 -10.70
CA ILE A 148 1.48 -2.80 -11.99
C ILE A 148 0.41 -2.82 -13.07
N TYR A 149 0.35 -1.75 -13.86
CA TYR A 149 -0.66 -1.56 -14.89
C TYR A 149 0.02 -1.36 -16.24
N PRO A 150 0.30 -2.43 -16.99
CA PRO A 150 0.79 -2.30 -18.35
C PRO A 150 -0.08 -1.35 -19.16
N THR A 151 0.57 -0.55 -20.00
CA THR A 151 -0.11 0.46 -20.79
C THR A 151 -1.10 -0.20 -21.75
N LEU A 152 -2.31 0.37 -21.84
CA LEU A 152 -3.39 -0.11 -22.71
C LEU A 152 -3.80 1.01 -23.66
N VAL A 153 -3.98 0.66 -24.92
CA VAL A 153 -4.50 1.58 -25.93
C VAL A 153 -6.02 1.54 -25.90
N ILE A 154 -6.64 2.65 -25.54
CA ILE A 154 -8.10 2.78 -25.41
C ILE A 154 -8.57 3.90 -26.33
N ARG A 155 -9.66 3.66 -27.07
CA ARG A 155 -10.28 4.67 -27.96
C ARG A 155 -10.59 5.96 -27.18
N GLY A 156 -10.35 7.10 -27.82
CA GLY A 156 -10.61 8.42 -27.21
C GLY A 156 -9.50 8.93 -26.30
N THR A 157 -8.35 8.25 -26.24
CA THR A 157 -7.16 8.72 -25.49
C THR A 157 -6.10 9.27 -26.45
N GLY A 158 -5.21 10.15 -25.97
CA GLY A 158 -4.09 10.63 -26.78
C GLY A 158 -3.15 9.50 -27.25
N LEU A 159 -3.03 8.44 -26.45
CA LEU A 159 -2.25 7.25 -26.81
C LEU A 159 -2.83 6.52 -28.03
N TYR A 160 -4.16 6.51 -28.19
CA TYR A 160 -4.82 5.91 -29.35
C TYR A 160 -4.40 6.58 -30.67
N GLU A 161 -4.23 7.91 -30.67
CA GLU A 161 -3.77 8.63 -31.86
C GLU A 161 -2.30 8.34 -32.20
N LEU A 162 -1.45 8.14 -31.17
CA LEU A 162 -0.07 7.69 -31.38
C LEU A 162 -0.02 6.28 -31.97
N TRP A 163 -0.85 5.37 -31.44
CA TRP A 163 -0.97 4.01 -31.95
C TRP A 163 -1.49 3.97 -33.40
N LYS A 164 -2.56 4.71 -33.68
CA LYS A 164 -3.19 4.79 -35.02
C LYS A 164 -2.23 5.35 -36.08
N THR A 165 -1.35 6.27 -35.70
CA THR A 165 -0.32 6.86 -36.59
C THR A 165 0.97 6.03 -36.66
N GLY A 166 1.03 4.88 -35.97
CA GLY A 166 2.21 4.00 -35.95
C GLY A 166 3.37 4.53 -35.11
N ARG A 167 3.18 5.62 -34.37
CA ARG A 167 4.18 6.25 -33.47
C ARG A 167 4.28 5.57 -32.10
N TYR A 168 3.34 4.68 -31.78
CA TYR A 168 3.38 3.82 -30.60
C TYR A 168 2.96 2.40 -30.98
N ARG A 169 3.63 1.41 -30.39
CA ARG A 169 3.28 0.00 -30.50
C ARG A 169 3.43 -0.63 -29.12
N SER A 170 2.39 -1.29 -28.64
CA SER A 170 2.45 -2.03 -27.39
C SER A 170 3.39 -3.23 -27.53
N TYR A 171 3.90 -3.69 -26.40
CA TYR A 171 4.65 -4.94 -26.34
C TYR A 171 3.82 -6.13 -26.81
N HIS A 172 4.53 -7.11 -27.37
CA HIS A 172 3.95 -8.41 -27.64
C HIS A 172 3.56 -9.09 -26.30
N PRO A 173 2.42 -9.79 -26.20
CA PRO A 173 1.94 -10.39 -24.96
C PRO A 173 2.98 -11.25 -24.23
N ASN A 174 3.70 -12.12 -24.96
CA ASN A 174 4.75 -12.96 -24.37
C ASN A 174 5.91 -12.14 -23.75
N VAL A 175 6.29 -11.04 -24.40
CA VAL A 175 7.34 -10.14 -23.91
C VAL A 175 6.88 -9.41 -22.65
N LEU A 176 5.60 -9.01 -22.61
CA LEU A 176 5.02 -8.38 -21.43
C LEU A 176 4.95 -9.35 -20.24
N VAL A 177 4.60 -10.61 -20.47
CA VAL A 177 4.62 -11.66 -19.44
C VAL A 177 6.04 -11.83 -18.88
N ASP A 178 7.05 -11.91 -19.75
CA ASP A 178 8.46 -11.98 -19.34
C ASP A 178 8.90 -10.78 -18.51
N LEU A 179 8.53 -9.58 -18.95
CA LEU A 179 8.83 -8.33 -18.26
C LEU A 179 8.22 -8.35 -16.85
N VAL A 180 6.93 -8.68 -16.73
CA VAL A 180 6.25 -8.73 -15.44
C VAL A 180 6.85 -9.80 -14.53
N ALA A 181 7.18 -10.98 -15.05
CA ALA A 181 7.85 -12.04 -14.28
C ALA A 181 9.18 -11.55 -13.68
N LYS A 182 10.01 -10.85 -14.49
CA LYS A 182 11.26 -10.23 -14.03
C LYS A 182 11.02 -9.14 -12.99
N ILE A 183 10.01 -8.29 -13.18
CA ILE A 183 9.66 -7.24 -12.21
C ILE A 183 9.24 -7.87 -10.88
N LEU A 184 8.44 -8.94 -10.90
CA LEU A 184 7.99 -9.63 -9.68
C LEU A 184 9.15 -10.24 -8.88
N ALA A 185 10.20 -10.71 -9.56
CA ALA A 185 11.41 -11.20 -8.90
C ALA A 185 12.21 -10.12 -8.17
N LEU A 186 12.10 -8.84 -8.60
CA LEU A 186 12.75 -7.70 -7.94
C LEU A 186 12.01 -7.21 -6.69
N VAL A 187 10.77 -7.67 -6.46
CA VAL A 187 9.91 -7.12 -5.40
C VAL A 187 10.47 -7.49 -4.03
N PRO A 188 10.80 -6.49 -3.19
CA PRO A 188 11.34 -6.78 -1.87
C PRO A 188 10.25 -7.35 -0.93
N PRO A 189 10.65 -8.11 0.11
CA PRO A 189 9.72 -8.84 0.97
C PRO A 189 8.81 -7.95 1.84
N TRP A 190 9.09 -6.65 1.92
CA TRP A 190 8.22 -5.68 2.59
C TRP A 190 7.21 -5.03 1.65
N THR A 191 7.22 -5.31 0.35
CA THR A 191 6.31 -4.69 -0.64
C THR A 191 5.20 -5.67 -1.05
N ARG A 192 3.96 -5.17 -1.14
CA ARG A 192 2.80 -5.95 -1.59
C ARG A 192 2.43 -5.60 -3.04
N ILE A 193 2.38 -6.58 -3.95
CA ILE A 193 1.78 -6.39 -5.27
C ILE A 193 0.27 -6.61 -5.16
N TYR A 194 -0.48 -5.52 -5.15
CA TYR A 194 -1.94 -5.57 -5.07
C TYR A 194 -2.55 -6.13 -6.34
N ARG A 195 -2.01 -5.71 -7.48
CA ARG A 195 -2.63 -5.92 -8.77
C ARG A 195 -1.61 -5.90 -9.90
N VAL A 196 -1.83 -6.77 -10.86
CA VAL A 196 -1.09 -6.88 -12.12
C VAL A 196 -2.17 -6.86 -13.20
N GLN A 197 -2.29 -5.75 -13.94
CA GLN A 197 -3.38 -5.36 -14.87
C GLN A 197 -4.58 -4.62 -14.22
N ARG A 198 -5.34 -3.82 -14.99
CA ARG A 198 -6.57 -3.11 -14.54
C ARG A 198 -7.84 -3.89 -14.87
N ASP A 199 -8.95 -3.59 -14.18
CA ASP A 199 -10.31 -4.06 -14.57
C ASP A 199 -10.82 -3.21 -15.72
N ILE A 200 -10.31 -3.46 -16.93
CA ILE A 200 -10.84 -2.84 -18.14
C ILE A 200 -11.44 -3.94 -19.00
N PRO A 201 -12.72 -3.85 -19.38
CA PRO A 201 -13.33 -4.81 -20.29
C PRO A 201 -12.51 -4.92 -21.58
N MET A 202 -12.11 -6.14 -21.94
CA MET A 202 -11.27 -6.39 -23.12
C MET A 202 -11.82 -5.82 -24.44
N PRO A 203 -13.14 -5.78 -24.69
CA PRO A 203 -13.69 -5.15 -25.90
C PRO A 203 -13.39 -3.65 -26.04
N LEU A 204 -12.98 -2.97 -24.96
CA LEU A 204 -12.60 -1.55 -24.99
C LEU A 204 -11.10 -1.34 -25.30
N VAL A 205 -10.30 -2.39 -25.21
CA VAL A 205 -8.85 -2.37 -25.42
C VAL A 205 -8.56 -2.58 -26.90
N SER A 206 -7.91 -1.60 -27.53
CA SER A 206 -7.53 -1.66 -28.94
C SER A 206 -6.15 -2.32 -29.16
N SER A 207 -5.25 -2.23 -28.17
CA SER A 207 -3.92 -2.86 -28.16
C SER A 207 -3.35 -2.87 -26.74
N GLY A 208 -2.48 -3.83 -26.43
CA GLY A 208 -1.88 -4.02 -25.10
C GLY A 208 -2.05 -5.44 -24.59
N VAL A 209 -2.44 -5.60 -23.32
CA VAL A 209 -2.72 -6.90 -22.71
C VAL A 209 -3.90 -7.58 -23.40
N GLU A 210 -3.75 -8.86 -23.78
CA GLU A 210 -4.80 -9.62 -24.46
C GLU A 210 -5.66 -10.45 -23.50
N ASN A 211 -5.10 -10.88 -22.36
CA ASN A 211 -5.75 -11.80 -21.42
C ASN A 211 -5.98 -11.18 -20.04
N GLY A 212 -7.08 -11.56 -19.40
CA GLY A 212 -7.45 -11.11 -18.05
C GLY A 212 -6.76 -11.84 -16.91
N ASN A 213 -5.71 -12.63 -17.15
CA ASN A 213 -5.00 -13.42 -16.14
C ASN A 213 -3.48 -13.19 -16.12
N LEU A 214 -3.02 -11.97 -16.40
CA LEU A 214 -1.58 -11.65 -16.52
C LEU A 214 -0.74 -12.05 -15.30
N ARG A 215 -1.28 -11.96 -14.08
CA ARG A 215 -0.57 -12.40 -12.86
C ARG A 215 -0.24 -13.89 -12.90
N GLU A 216 -1.19 -14.72 -13.30
CA GLU A 216 -1.04 -16.16 -13.35
C GLU A 216 0.02 -16.55 -14.40
N LEU A 217 -0.06 -15.94 -15.58
CA LEU A 217 0.91 -16.15 -16.66
C LEU A 217 2.33 -15.73 -16.23
N ALA A 218 2.47 -14.59 -15.54
CA ALA A 218 3.75 -14.14 -15.01
C ALA A 218 4.31 -15.11 -13.96
N LEU A 219 3.49 -15.61 -13.02
CA LEU A 219 3.93 -16.59 -12.03
C LEU A 219 4.34 -17.93 -12.67
N ALA A 220 3.61 -18.40 -13.68
CA ALA A 220 4.02 -19.60 -14.43
C ALA A 220 5.37 -19.38 -15.15
N ARG A 221 5.57 -18.21 -15.76
CA ARG A 221 6.83 -17.83 -16.40
C ARG A 221 7.99 -17.74 -15.41
N MET A 222 7.74 -17.30 -14.18
CA MET A 222 8.75 -17.30 -13.11
C MET A 222 9.22 -18.72 -12.76
N VAL A 223 8.31 -19.70 -12.73
CA VAL A 223 8.67 -21.12 -12.53
C VAL A 223 9.55 -21.63 -13.68
N GLU A 224 9.23 -21.29 -14.93
CA GLU A 224 10.06 -21.62 -16.10
C GLU A 224 11.47 -21.02 -16.01
N PHE A 225 11.60 -19.83 -15.42
CA PHE A 225 12.89 -19.16 -15.19
C PHE A 225 13.63 -19.64 -13.94
N GLY A 226 13.00 -20.43 -13.07
CA GLY A 226 13.59 -20.84 -11.80
C GLY A 226 13.81 -19.66 -10.83
N ILE A 227 12.92 -18.66 -10.87
CA ILE A 227 12.96 -17.48 -9.98
C ILE A 227 11.71 -17.41 -9.11
N ASP A 228 11.87 -16.96 -7.87
CA ASP A 228 10.78 -16.89 -6.90
C ASP A 228 10.23 -15.46 -6.72
N CYS A 229 8.93 -15.36 -6.42
CA CYS A 229 8.29 -14.10 -6.07
C CYS A 229 8.18 -13.97 -4.56
N ARG A 230 8.94 -13.04 -3.96
CA ARG A 230 8.96 -12.85 -2.50
C ARG A 230 8.06 -11.71 -2.01
N ASP A 231 7.08 -11.30 -2.81
CA ASP A 231 6.15 -10.24 -2.40
C ASP A 231 5.27 -10.68 -1.22
N VAL A 232 4.79 -9.70 -0.44
CA VAL A 232 3.92 -9.94 0.73
C VAL A 232 2.68 -10.77 0.38
N ARG A 233 2.12 -10.60 -0.82
CA ARG A 233 0.87 -11.27 -1.22
C ARG A 233 1.10 -12.75 -1.55
N THR A 234 2.20 -13.11 -2.20
CA THR A 234 2.46 -14.50 -2.60
C THR A 234 2.81 -15.33 -1.38
N ARG A 235 3.45 -14.72 -0.38
CA ARG A 235 3.88 -15.38 0.85
C ARG A 235 2.81 -15.48 1.94
N GLU A 236 1.71 -14.72 1.83
CA GLU A 236 0.70 -14.71 2.89
C GLU A 236 0.07 -16.10 3.12
N VAL A 237 -0.05 -16.51 4.38
CA VAL A 237 -0.50 -17.86 4.78
C VAL A 237 -1.82 -18.29 4.13
N GLY A 238 -2.76 -17.35 3.92
CA GLY A 238 -4.03 -17.64 3.24
C GLY A 238 -3.87 -18.03 1.77
N ILE A 239 -2.92 -17.42 1.06
CA ILE A 239 -2.62 -17.75 -0.34
C ILE A 239 -1.87 -19.08 -0.41
N GLN A 240 -0.91 -19.29 0.49
CA GLN A 240 -0.16 -20.54 0.57
C GLN A 240 -1.05 -21.75 0.92
N GLU A 241 -2.00 -21.60 1.84
CA GLU A 241 -2.95 -22.65 2.17
C GLU A 241 -3.90 -22.96 0.99
N VAL A 242 -4.41 -21.93 0.30
CA VAL A 242 -5.34 -22.10 -0.83
C VAL A 242 -4.67 -22.74 -2.04
N HIS A 243 -3.48 -22.26 -2.42
CA HIS A 243 -2.83 -22.68 -3.67
C HIS A 243 -1.90 -23.89 -3.51
N HIS A 244 -1.22 -24.01 -2.36
CA HIS A 244 -0.19 -25.01 -2.15
C HIS A 244 -0.50 -26.00 -1.01
N LYS A 245 -1.59 -25.77 -0.25
CA LYS A 245 -1.98 -26.57 0.92
C LYS A 245 -0.87 -26.68 1.98
N VAL A 246 0.02 -25.70 2.02
CA VAL A 246 1.14 -25.64 2.98
C VAL A 246 0.67 -24.89 4.22
N ARG A 247 1.04 -25.43 5.39
CA ARG A 247 0.83 -24.78 6.69
C ARG A 247 2.17 -24.38 7.28
N PRO A 248 2.24 -23.29 8.05
CA PRO A 248 3.46 -22.97 8.79
C PRO A 248 3.76 -24.06 9.83
N TYR A 249 5.02 -24.34 10.07
CA TYR A 249 5.48 -25.27 11.09
C TYR A 249 6.25 -24.55 12.20
N GLU A 250 7.37 -23.91 11.82
CA GLU A 250 8.21 -23.15 12.72
C GLU A 250 8.11 -21.67 12.36
N VAL A 251 7.78 -20.84 13.35
CA VAL A 251 7.44 -19.43 13.14
C VAL A 251 8.41 -18.56 13.91
N GLU A 252 9.13 -17.72 13.18
CA GLU A 252 10.14 -16.82 13.72
C GLU A 252 9.74 -15.36 13.54
N LEU A 253 10.21 -14.51 14.45
CA LEU A 253 10.15 -13.06 14.29
C LEU A 253 11.32 -12.60 13.42
N ILE A 254 11.02 -12.06 12.26
CA ILE A 254 12.00 -11.54 11.30
C ILE A 254 11.90 -10.02 11.24
N ARG A 255 13.07 -9.37 11.20
CA ARG A 255 13.21 -7.92 11.09
C ARG A 255 13.99 -7.57 9.83
N ARG A 256 13.49 -6.58 9.09
CA ARG A 256 14.18 -5.99 7.94
C ARG A 256 14.12 -4.47 8.04
N ASP A 257 15.28 -3.83 8.09
CA ASP A 257 15.40 -2.38 8.14
C ASP A 257 15.78 -1.82 6.78
N TYR A 258 15.18 -0.70 6.40
CA TYR A 258 15.53 0.02 5.18
C TYR A 258 15.29 1.52 5.33
N VAL A 259 16.11 2.31 4.62
CA VAL A 259 15.90 3.76 4.52
C VAL A 259 14.85 4.05 3.48
N ALA A 260 13.87 4.90 3.80
CA ALA A 260 12.92 5.41 2.83
C ALA A 260 12.53 6.87 3.15
N ASN A 261 12.64 7.74 2.15
CA ASN A 261 12.29 9.16 2.21
C ASN A 261 12.86 9.83 3.47
N GLY A 262 14.17 9.71 3.68
CA GLY A 262 14.89 10.30 4.81
C GLY A 262 14.58 9.71 6.19
N GLY A 263 13.75 8.67 6.29
CA GLY A 263 13.43 8.01 7.55
C GLY A 263 13.86 6.55 7.59
N TRP A 264 13.89 6.02 8.81
CA TRP A 264 14.19 4.63 9.10
C TRP A 264 12.88 3.84 9.16
N GLU A 265 12.69 2.93 8.20
CA GLU A 265 11.60 1.95 8.21
C GLU A 265 12.11 0.62 8.76
N THR A 266 11.32 0.02 9.63
CA THR A 266 11.50 -1.32 10.16
C THR A 266 10.28 -2.15 9.80
N PHE A 267 10.49 -3.20 9.00
CA PHE A 267 9.47 -4.20 8.69
C PHE A 267 9.67 -5.39 9.61
N LEU A 268 8.74 -5.55 10.56
CA LEU A 268 8.67 -6.71 11.44
C LEU A 268 7.66 -7.69 10.87
N SER A 269 7.96 -8.97 10.96
CA SER A 269 7.05 -10.01 10.50
C SER A 269 7.23 -11.30 11.27
N TYR A 270 6.14 -12.04 11.42
CA TYR A 270 6.20 -13.44 11.80
C TYR A 270 6.13 -14.28 10.53
N GLU A 271 7.17 -15.06 10.30
CA GLU A 271 7.38 -15.85 9.07
C GLU A 271 7.79 -17.28 9.41
N ASP A 272 7.45 -18.23 8.54
CA ASP A 272 8.11 -19.54 8.46
C ASP A 272 9.24 -19.40 7.43
N PRO A 273 10.52 -19.31 7.86
CA PRO A 273 11.62 -19.01 6.96
C PRO A 273 11.96 -20.17 6.01
N GLU A 274 11.73 -21.42 6.43
CA GLU A 274 11.99 -22.60 5.60
C GLU A 274 10.99 -22.68 4.45
N ARG A 275 9.72 -22.35 4.71
CA ARG A 275 8.63 -22.44 3.72
C ARG A 275 8.29 -21.10 3.07
N ASP A 276 9.01 -20.05 3.43
CA ASP A 276 8.81 -18.66 3.02
C ASP A 276 7.38 -18.10 3.24
N ILE A 277 6.69 -18.53 4.31
CA ILE A 277 5.29 -18.17 4.60
C ILE A 277 5.22 -16.97 5.56
N LEU A 278 4.37 -16.00 5.26
CA LEU A 278 4.11 -14.81 6.07
C LEU A 278 2.79 -14.91 6.83
N ILE A 279 2.84 -14.75 8.16
CA ILE A 279 1.67 -14.89 9.06
C ILE A 279 1.16 -13.53 9.53
N GLY A 280 2.08 -12.62 9.85
CA GLY A 280 1.73 -11.27 10.28
C GLY A 280 2.87 -10.31 10.02
N LEU A 281 2.55 -9.03 9.86
CA LEU A 281 3.51 -7.97 9.60
C LEU A 281 3.17 -6.69 10.36
N LEU A 282 4.19 -5.90 10.65
CA LEU A 282 4.10 -4.55 11.18
C LEU A 282 5.12 -3.65 10.47
N ARG A 283 4.68 -2.43 10.13
CA ARG A 283 5.55 -1.37 9.60
C ARG A 283 5.76 -0.31 10.67
N LEU A 284 6.99 -0.18 11.16
CA LEU A 284 7.39 0.85 12.11
C LEU A 284 8.29 1.85 11.40
N ARG A 285 8.08 3.14 11.66
CA ARG A 285 8.92 4.22 11.14
C ARG A 285 9.37 5.13 12.26
N LYS A 286 10.66 5.50 12.27
CA LYS A 286 11.12 6.66 13.06
C LYS A 286 10.74 7.94 12.31
N CYS A 287 9.87 8.77 12.89
CA CYS A 287 9.47 10.02 12.26
C CYS A 287 10.70 10.92 12.02
N SER A 288 10.82 11.47 10.81
CA SER A 288 11.91 12.39 10.49
C SER A 288 11.66 13.78 11.13
N SER A 289 12.68 14.63 11.14
CA SER A 289 12.54 16.03 11.57
C SER A 289 11.59 16.86 10.68
N GLN A 290 11.20 16.33 9.51
CA GLN A 290 10.28 16.98 8.58
C GLN A 290 8.80 16.62 8.84
N ALA A 291 8.52 15.75 9.82
CA ALA A 291 7.16 15.43 10.22
C ALA A 291 6.40 16.71 10.62
N PHE A 292 5.35 17.04 9.87
CA PHE A 292 4.62 18.30 10.05
C PHE A 292 3.42 18.17 11.00
N ARG A 293 3.02 16.95 11.35
CA ARG A 293 1.93 16.68 12.29
C ARG A 293 2.40 16.94 13.71
N PRO A 294 1.74 17.82 14.49
CA PRO A 294 2.19 18.17 15.84
C PRO A 294 2.26 16.94 16.77
N GLU A 295 1.39 15.96 16.56
CA GLU A 295 1.35 14.73 17.35
C GLU A 295 2.59 13.84 17.16
N LEU A 296 3.32 14.02 16.04
CA LEU A 296 4.46 13.20 15.63
C LEU A 296 5.82 13.94 15.75
N GLN A 297 5.84 15.09 16.41
CA GLN A 297 7.06 15.87 16.63
C GLN A 297 7.79 15.49 17.92
N GLY A 298 9.10 15.76 17.96
CA GLY A 298 9.89 15.69 19.20
C GLY A 298 10.52 14.33 19.52
N GLY A 299 10.62 13.41 18.56
CA GLY A 299 11.18 12.06 18.79
C GLY A 299 10.09 11.02 19.01
N VAL A 300 9.25 10.84 17.99
CA VAL A 300 8.14 9.89 17.96
C VAL A 300 8.43 8.80 16.92
N SER A 301 8.00 7.58 17.22
CA SER A 301 7.93 6.51 16.23
C SER A 301 6.49 6.21 15.88
N ILE A 302 6.22 5.84 14.64
CA ILE A 302 4.87 5.58 14.15
C ILE A 302 4.75 4.17 13.55
N VAL A 303 3.75 3.43 14.02
CA VAL A 303 3.27 2.20 13.39
C VAL A 303 2.33 2.59 12.26
N ARG A 304 2.76 2.27 11.04
CA ARG A 304 2.10 2.62 9.77
C ARG A 304 1.11 1.56 9.31
N GLU A 305 1.33 0.32 9.72
CA GLU A 305 0.47 -0.83 9.43
C GLU A 305 0.73 -1.92 10.47
N LEU A 306 -0.34 -2.53 10.96
CA LEU A 306 -0.31 -3.84 11.61
C LEU A 306 -1.31 -4.73 10.86
N HIS A 307 -0.85 -5.89 10.39
CA HIS A 307 -1.71 -6.83 9.68
C HIS A 307 -1.37 -8.25 10.09
N VAL A 308 -2.35 -8.97 10.64
CA VAL A 308 -2.22 -10.39 10.96
C VAL A 308 -3.17 -11.14 10.06
N TYR A 309 -2.63 -12.07 9.28
CA TYR A 309 -3.42 -12.91 8.40
C TYR A 309 -4.13 -13.98 9.22
N GLY A 310 -5.46 -13.96 9.21
CA GLY A 310 -6.24 -15.07 9.73
C GLY A 310 -6.28 -16.22 8.72
N SER A 311 -6.41 -17.45 9.22
CA SER A 311 -6.93 -18.53 8.38
C SER A 311 -8.33 -18.13 7.89
N VAL A 312 -8.59 -18.16 6.59
CA VAL A 312 -9.95 -18.01 6.06
C VAL A 312 -10.74 -19.22 6.56
N VAL A 313 -11.50 -19.06 7.63
CA VAL A 313 -12.33 -20.15 8.16
C VAL A 313 -13.71 -20.03 7.51
N PRO A 314 -14.16 -21.02 6.72
CA PRO A 314 -15.57 -21.12 6.36
C PRO A 314 -16.40 -21.11 7.65
N VAL A 315 -17.50 -20.34 7.65
CA VAL A 315 -18.34 -20.07 8.83
C VAL A 315 -18.85 -21.36 9.53
N SER A 316 -18.80 -22.51 8.87
CA SER A 316 -19.22 -23.82 9.36
C SER A 316 -18.17 -24.65 10.13
N GLY A 317 -16.94 -24.17 10.33
CA GLY A 317 -15.87 -24.99 10.92
C GLY A 317 -15.07 -24.33 12.03
N ARG A 318 -15.67 -24.15 13.22
CA ARG A 318 -14.94 -23.73 14.43
C ARG A 318 -14.13 -24.93 14.98
N ASP A 319 -12.90 -25.14 14.48
CA ASP A 319 -11.94 -26.08 15.07
C ASP A 319 -11.11 -25.36 16.18
N PRO A 320 -11.12 -25.86 17.43
CA PRO A 320 -10.33 -25.34 18.56
C PRO A 320 -8.81 -25.37 18.36
N ARG A 321 -8.27 -26.09 17.35
CA ARG A 321 -6.82 -26.08 17.04
C ARG A 321 -6.36 -24.83 16.27
N LYS A 322 -7.28 -24.00 15.75
CA LYS A 322 -6.97 -22.72 15.08
C LYS A 322 -6.59 -21.59 16.05
N PHE A 323 -6.53 -21.87 17.35
CA PHE A 323 -6.13 -20.91 18.39
C PHE A 323 -4.64 -20.51 18.33
N GLN A 324 -3.79 -21.20 17.56
CA GLN A 324 -2.34 -20.91 17.47
C GLN A 324 -2.00 -19.52 16.89
N HIS A 325 -2.92 -18.82 16.21
CA HIS A 325 -2.67 -17.49 15.63
C HIS A 325 -3.12 -16.31 16.53
N GLN A 326 -3.62 -16.58 17.74
CA GLN A 326 -4.01 -15.52 18.67
C GLN A 326 -2.78 -15.01 19.43
N GLY A 327 -2.28 -13.83 19.04
CA GLY A 327 -1.23 -13.12 19.81
C GLY A 327 -0.18 -12.41 18.97
N PHE A 328 0.03 -12.82 17.70
CA PHE A 328 1.05 -12.22 16.85
C PHE A 328 0.94 -10.70 16.72
N GLY A 329 -0.29 -10.16 16.68
CA GLY A 329 -0.49 -8.71 16.65
C GLY A 329 0.02 -8.01 17.91
N THR A 330 -0.22 -8.58 19.09
CA THR A 330 0.29 -8.05 20.36
C THR A 330 1.82 -8.15 20.43
N LEU A 331 2.38 -9.30 20.06
CA LEU A 331 3.82 -9.52 20.04
C LEU A 331 4.56 -8.56 19.08
N LEU A 332 4.01 -8.32 17.89
CA LEU A 332 4.54 -7.34 16.95
C LEU A 332 4.51 -5.92 17.54
N MET A 333 3.42 -5.55 18.23
CA MET A 333 3.29 -4.24 18.87
C MET A 333 4.24 -4.06 20.06
N GLU A 334 4.51 -5.12 20.82
CA GLU A 334 5.48 -5.12 21.91
C GLU A 334 6.90 -4.93 21.38
N GLU A 335 7.30 -5.68 20.35
CA GLU A 335 8.61 -5.50 19.73
C GLU A 335 8.74 -4.11 19.08
N ALA A 336 7.70 -3.61 18.42
CA ALA A 336 7.70 -2.26 17.87
C ALA A 336 7.91 -1.18 18.96
N ALA A 337 7.29 -1.36 20.14
CA ALA A 337 7.49 -0.47 21.27
C ALA A 337 8.91 -0.57 21.84
N ARG A 338 9.48 -1.78 21.92
CA ARG A 338 10.88 -2.00 22.34
C ARG A 338 11.85 -1.29 21.41
N ILE A 339 11.75 -1.50 20.09
CA ILE A 339 12.60 -0.84 19.07
C ILE A 339 12.44 0.69 19.15
N ALA A 340 11.19 1.18 19.24
CA ALA A 340 10.93 2.61 19.34
C ALA A 340 11.60 3.24 20.57
N LYS A 341 11.56 2.57 21.73
CA LYS A 341 12.16 3.07 22.97
C LYS A 341 13.69 2.94 22.97
N GLU A 342 14.18 1.73 22.71
CA GLU A 342 15.58 1.38 22.94
C GLU A 342 16.48 1.81 21.79
N GLU A 343 16.00 1.75 20.55
CA GLU A 343 16.82 1.99 19.36
C GLU A 343 16.50 3.34 18.72
N HIS A 344 15.22 3.66 18.51
CA HIS A 344 14.84 4.97 17.96
C HIS A 344 15.00 6.09 18.98
N LYS A 345 15.10 5.76 20.27
CA LYS A 345 15.09 6.70 21.41
C LYS A 345 13.87 7.61 21.42
N SER A 346 12.72 7.05 21.02
CA SER A 346 11.44 7.76 21.01
C SER A 346 10.82 7.74 22.40
N PHE A 347 10.19 8.86 22.79
CA PHE A 347 9.44 8.95 24.05
C PHE A 347 7.97 8.53 23.87
N LYS A 348 7.50 8.48 22.63
CA LYS A 348 6.10 8.17 22.27
C LYS A 348 6.06 7.30 21.01
N ILE A 349 5.10 6.38 20.99
CA ILE A 349 4.74 5.61 19.81
C ILE A 349 3.31 5.96 19.39
N ALA A 350 3.12 6.20 18.09
CA ALA A 350 1.84 6.49 17.47
C ALA A 350 1.41 5.37 16.52
N VAL A 351 0.12 5.26 16.25
CA VAL A 351 -0.45 4.31 15.29
C VAL A 351 -1.46 5.01 14.41
N ILE A 352 -1.31 4.87 13.09
CA ILE A 352 -2.36 5.28 12.14
C ILE A 352 -3.46 4.21 12.06
N SER A 353 -4.36 4.24 13.03
CA SER A 353 -5.44 3.26 13.13
C SER A 353 -6.60 3.62 12.22
N GLY A 354 -7.13 2.65 11.48
CA GLY A 354 -8.47 2.77 10.91
C GLY A 354 -9.50 2.99 12.01
N VAL A 355 -10.53 3.79 11.76
CA VAL A 355 -11.54 4.22 12.75
C VAL A 355 -12.13 3.02 13.49
N GLY A 356 -12.51 1.98 12.75
CA GLY A 356 -13.10 0.77 13.30
C GLY A 356 -12.15 -0.12 14.10
N THR A 357 -10.83 0.15 14.08
CA THR A 357 -9.81 -0.63 14.79
C THR A 357 -9.26 0.06 16.05
N ARG A 358 -9.66 1.30 16.34
CA ARG A 358 -9.14 2.07 17.50
C ARG A 358 -9.33 1.34 18.84
N ASN A 359 -10.45 0.65 19.02
CA ASN A 359 -10.71 -0.14 20.23
C ASN A 359 -9.73 -1.31 20.45
N TYR A 360 -9.14 -1.86 19.39
CA TYR A 360 -8.07 -2.85 19.53
C TYR A 360 -6.85 -2.23 20.22
N TYR A 361 -6.42 -1.05 19.77
CA TYR A 361 -5.27 -0.35 20.36
C TYR A 361 -5.55 0.16 21.77
N ARG A 362 -6.79 0.56 22.09
CA ARG A 362 -7.17 0.90 23.48
C ARG A 362 -6.92 -0.23 24.47
N LYS A 363 -7.21 -1.48 24.06
CA LYS A 363 -6.92 -2.67 24.90
C LYS A 363 -5.43 -2.86 25.16
N LEU A 364 -4.57 -2.33 24.29
CA LEU A 364 -3.10 -2.33 24.43
C LEU A 364 -2.56 -1.10 25.19
N GLY A 365 -3.45 -0.25 25.72
CA GLY A 365 -3.12 0.95 26.48
C GLY A 365 -2.85 2.20 25.65
N TYR A 366 -3.26 2.23 24.37
CA TYR A 366 -3.18 3.44 23.56
C TYR A 366 -4.40 4.35 23.77
N GLN A 367 -4.20 5.66 23.60
CA GLN A 367 -5.23 6.69 23.69
C GLN A 367 -5.33 7.45 22.38
N LEU A 368 -6.48 8.05 22.10
CA LEU A 368 -6.66 8.84 20.87
C LEU A 368 -6.04 10.23 21.07
N GLU A 369 -5.09 10.61 20.22
CA GLU A 369 -4.45 11.93 20.18
C GLU A 369 -4.48 12.43 18.73
N GLY A 370 -5.35 13.42 18.46
CA GLY A 370 -5.63 13.84 17.08
C GLY A 370 -6.16 12.68 16.23
N PRO A 371 -5.58 12.41 15.04
CA PRO A 371 -6.00 11.29 14.20
C PRO A 371 -5.35 9.95 14.59
N TYR A 372 -4.41 9.93 15.54
CA TYR A 372 -3.58 8.75 15.87
C TYR A 372 -3.98 8.10 17.19
N MET A 373 -3.70 6.81 17.33
CA MET A 373 -3.66 6.15 18.63
C MET A 373 -2.24 6.23 19.17
N THR A 374 -2.01 6.85 20.33
CA THR A 374 -0.67 7.08 20.89
C THR A 374 -0.49 6.45 22.26
N LYS A 375 0.76 6.13 22.60
CA LYS A 375 1.17 5.57 23.90
C LYS A 375 2.56 6.13 24.24
N LEU A 376 2.72 6.59 25.49
CA LEU A 376 4.04 6.99 26.00
C LEU A 376 4.90 5.75 26.27
N LEU A 377 6.18 5.86 25.94
CA LEU A 377 7.19 4.82 26.15
C LEU A 377 7.94 5.15 27.44
N ASN A 378 7.42 4.68 28.57
CA ASN A 378 8.09 4.76 29.87
C ASN A 378 9.24 3.76 29.93
#